data_AF-A0A8B8F6X1-F1
#
_entry.id   AF-A0A8B8F6X1-F1
#
_cell.length_a   1.000
_cell.length_b   1.000
_cell.length_c   1.000
_cell.angle_alpha   90.00
_cell.angle_beta   90.00
_cell.angle_gamma   90.00
#
_symmetry.space_group_name_H-M   'P 1'
#
loop_
_entity.id
_entity.type
_entity.pdbx_description
1 polymer ?
#
loop_
_entity_poly.entity_id
_entity_poly.type
_entity_poly.pdbx_seq_one_letter_code
_entity_poly.pdbx_strand_id
1 'polypeptide(L)'
;MDILSDELPEEILPLLDWFEENYIGSVHRNRRRNARFPPNLWNVHERVLNKKDRTNNYAEASNRRLNVQMGVTNPTLWAFISCLRKI
;
A
#
# COMPACT_ATOMS: atom_id res chain seq x y z
N MET A 1 8.01 2.31 19.62
CA MET A 1 7.14 3.48 19.42
C MET A 1 6.85 4.16 20.73
N ASP A 2 6.94 3.45 21.85
CA ASP A 2 6.89 4.02 23.21
C ASP A 2 7.81 5.25 23.35
N ILE A 3 9.07 5.16 22.89
CA ILE A 3 10.01 6.30 22.86
C ILE A 3 9.53 7.48 21.99
N LEU A 4 8.75 7.20 20.94
CA LEU A 4 8.21 8.24 20.05
C LEU A 4 6.95 8.87 20.65
N SER A 5 6.14 8.08 21.37
CA SER A 5 4.94 8.56 22.06
C SER A 5 5.26 9.61 23.12
N ASP A 6 6.38 9.45 23.82
CA ASP A 6 6.81 10.38 24.88
C ASP A 6 7.26 11.75 24.34
N GLU A 7 7.61 11.83 23.07
CA GLU A 7 8.11 13.04 22.40
C GLU A 7 7.04 13.71 21.50
N LEU A 8 5.85 13.09 21.38
CA LEU A 8 4.78 13.57 20.51
C LEU A 8 3.76 14.42 21.29
N PRO A 9 3.21 15.48 20.67
CA PRO A 9 2.10 16.22 21.26
C PRO A 9 0.90 15.32 21.56
N GLU A 10 0.20 15.57 22.67
CA GLU A 10 -0.96 14.77 23.10
C GLU A 10 -2.05 14.68 22.02
N GLU A 11 -2.18 15.72 21.19
CA GLU A 11 -3.18 15.77 20.12
C GLU A 11 -2.93 14.74 19.00
N ILE A 12 -1.70 14.23 18.87
CA ILE A 12 -1.30 13.26 17.86
C ILE A 12 -1.34 11.82 18.38
N LEU A 13 -1.39 11.62 19.70
CA LEU A 13 -1.46 10.28 20.30
C LEU A 13 -2.62 9.43 19.77
N PRO A 14 -3.84 9.95 19.56
CA PRO A 14 -4.92 9.15 18.97
C PRO A 14 -4.63 8.66 17.55
N LEU A 15 -3.90 9.46 16.76
CA LEU A 15 -3.45 9.05 15.42
C LEU A 15 -2.36 7.97 15.51
N LEU A 16 -1.47 8.10 16.50
CA LEU A 16 -0.43 7.12 16.78
C LEU A 16 -1.04 5.76 17.14
N ASP A 17 -1.96 5.75 18.10
CA ASP A 17 -2.68 4.56 18.54
C ASP A 17 -3.39 3.89 17.36
N TRP A 18 -4.12 4.67 16.56
CA TRP A 18 -4.77 4.18 15.36
C TRP A 18 -3.77 3.55 14.38
N PHE A 19 -2.63 4.20 14.16
CA PHE A 19 -1.61 3.70 13.24
C PHE A 19 -1.00 2.39 13.73
N GLU A 20 -0.72 2.28 15.03
CA GLU A 20 -0.21 1.05 15.62
C GLU A 20 -1.21 -0.10 15.52
N GLU A 21 -2.46 0.12 15.89
CA GLU A 21 -3.50 -0.90 15.80
C GLU A 21 -3.70 -1.43 14.38
N ASN A 22 -3.59 -0.56 13.38
CA ASN A 22 -3.83 -0.93 11.99
C ASN A 22 -2.60 -1.51 11.30
N TYR A 23 -1.38 -1.02 11.56
CA TYR A 23 -0.23 -1.30 10.70
C TYR A 23 1.00 -1.92 11.39
N ILE A 24 1.20 -1.73 12.70
CA ILE A 24 2.40 -2.23 13.41
C ILE A 24 2.09 -3.34 14.41
N GLY A 25 0.97 -3.22 15.12
CA GLY A 25 0.57 -4.05 16.24
C GLY A 25 1.00 -3.45 17.57
N SER A 26 0.07 -3.37 18.52
CA SER A 26 0.29 -2.77 19.84
C SER A 26 0.83 -3.78 20.85
N VAL A 27 1.64 -3.31 21.79
CA VAL A 27 2.13 -4.11 22.93
C VAL A 27 1.27 -3.76 24.14
N HIS A 28 0.45 -4.70 24.59
CA HIS A 28 -0.35 -4.52 25.80
C HIS A 28 0.03 -5.59 26.83
N ARG A 29 0.50 -5.16 28.01
CA ARG A 29 0.87 -6.05 29.14
C ARG A 29 1.80 -7.20 28.71
N ASN A 30 2.89 -6.87 28.00
CA ASN A 30 3.86 -7.82 27.45
C ASN A 30 3.32 -8.82 26.40
N ARG A 31 2.09 -8.64 25.91
CA ARG A 31 1.56 -9.39 24.77
C ARG A 31 1.44 -8.49 23.56
N ARG A 32 2.01 -8.92 22.44
CA ARG A 32 1.89 -8.20 21.17
C ARG A 32 0.61 -8.60 20.48
N ARG A 33 -0.30 -7.65 20.29
CA ARG A 33 -1.48 -7.83 19.45
C ARG A 33 -1.06 -7.65 18.00
N ASN A 34 -1.49 -8.56 17.13
CA ASN A 34 -1.26 -8.40 15.70
C ASN A 34 -2.01 -7.17 15.17
N ALA A 35 -1.37 -6.45 14.26
CA ALA A 35 -2.01 -5.35 13.53
C ALA A 35 -3.20 -5.88 12.70
N ARG A 36 -4.15 -5.00 12.37
CA ARG A 36 -5.26 -5.35 11.46
C ARG A 36 -4.78 -5.60 10.03
N PHE A 37 -3.77 -4.85 9.59
CA PHE A 37 -3.14 -4.91 8.27
C PHE A 37 -1.63 -5.07 8.43
N PRO A 38 -1.16 -6.24 8.90
CA PRO A 38 0.25 -6.47 9.18
C PRO A 38 1.12 -6.34 7.92
N PRO A 39 2.43 -6.04 8.07
CA PRO A 39 3.32 -5.78 6.93
C PRO A 39 3.32 -6.86 5.86
N ASN A 40 3.14 -8.14 6.21
CA ASN A 40 3.08 -9.25 5.26
C ASN A 40 1.91 -9.17 4.27
N LEU A 41 0.86 -8.39 4.53
CA LEU A 41 -0.23 -8.13 3.59
C LEU A 41 0.07 -6.97 2.63
N TRP A 42 1.15 -6.22 2.84
CA TRP A 42 1.43 -5.03 2.05
C TRP A 42 1.96 -5.45 0.67
N ASN A 43 1.46 -4.78 -0.37
CA ASN A 43 1.86 -5.02 -1.77
C ASN A 43 3.38 -4.89 -2.03
N VAL A 44 4.09 -4.15 -1.17
CA VAL A 44 5.55 -3.95 -1.23
C VAL A 44 6.34 -4.87 -0.30
N HIS A 45 5.71 -5.66 0.56
CA HIS A 45 6.39 -6.45 1.59
C HIS A 45 7.52 -7.31 1.06
N GLU A 46 7.19 -8.23 0.16
CA GLU A 46 8.16 -9.14 -0.45
C GLU A 46 9.23 -8.37 -1.22
N ARG A 47 8.86 -7.27 -1.87
CA ARG A 47 9.84 -6.45 -2.62
C ARG A 47 10.85 -5.82 -1.67
N VAL A 48 10.38 -5.31 -0.52
CA VAL A 48 11.23 -4.72 0.52
C VAL A 48 12.19 -5.76 1.09
N LEU A 49 11.69 -6.95 1.46
CA LEU A 49 12.53 -8.04 1.98
C LEU A 49 13.59 -8.48 0.97
N ASN A 50 13.22 -8.54 -0.31
CA ASN A 50 14.11 -8.95 -1.38
C ASN A 50 14.96 -7.80 -1.97
N LYS A 51 14.97 -6.61 -1.36
CA LYS A 51 15.68 -5.40 -1.84
C LYS A 51 15.41 -5.07 -3.32
N LYS A 52 14.18 -5.35 -3.79
CA LYS A 52 13.72 -5.04 -5.15
C LYS A 52 13.18 -3.62 -5.20
N ASP A 53 13.08 -3.09 -6.42
CA ASP A 53 12.49 -1.78 -6.67
C ASP A 53 11.09 -1.68 -6.05
N ARG A 54 10.90 -0.65 -5.21
CA ARG A 54 9.66 -0.42 -4.45
C ARG A 54 8.60 0.29 -5.27
N THR A 55 8.99 0.92 -6.38
CA THR A 55 8.15 1.75 -7.22
C THR A 55 7.30 0.90 -8.16
N ASN A 56 6.03 1.29 -8.35
CA ASN A 56 5.13 0.64 -9.30
C ASN A 56 5.41 1.02 -10.77
N ASN A 57 6.56 1.66 -11.04
CA ASN A 57 6.95 2.22 -12.32
C ASN A 57 6.78 1.25 -13.49
N TYR A 58 7.11 -0.03 -13.31
CA TYR A 58 6.95 -1.03 -14.37
C TYR A 58 5.47 -1.26 -14.70
N ALA A 59 4.60 -1.43 -13.69
CA ALA A 59 3.18 -1.61 -13.95
C ALA A 59 2.55 -0.32 -14.50
N GLU A 60 2.96 0.85 -14.01
CA GLU A 60 2.53 2.15 -14.53
C GLU A 60 2.97 2.37 -15.97
N ALA A 61 4.20 1.98 -16.33
CA ALA A 61 4.72 2.05 -17.69
C ALA A 61 3.95 1.10 -18.62
N SER A 62 3.68 -0.14 -18.20
CA SER A 62 2.85 -1.09 -18.94
C SER A 62 1.43 -0.55 -19.12
N ASN A 63 0.81 -0.01 -18.06
CA ASN A 63 -0.52 0.59 -18.13
C ASN A 63 -0.55 1.81 -19.06
N ARG A 64 0.46 2.68 -18.99
CA ARG A 64 0.60 3.82 -19.91
C ARG A 64 0.74 3.38 -21.36
N ARG A 65 1.53 2.33 -21.62
CA ARG A 65 1.70 1.80 -22.98
C ARG A 65 0.41 1.17 -23.51
N LEU A 66 -0.32 0.45 -22.68
CA LEU A 66 -1.63 -0.11 -23.01
C LEU A 66 -2.64 1.00 -23.33
N ASN A 67 -2.68 2.05 -22.52
CA ASN A 67 -3.53 3.22 -22.73
C ASN A 67 -3.25 3.91 -24.07
N VAL A 68 -1.98 4.08 -24.42
CA VAL A 68 -1.57 4.62 -25.73
C VAL A 68 -2.04 3.73 -26.87
N GLN A 69 -1.88 2.41 -26.76
CA GLN A 69 -2.32 1.46 -27.79
C GLN A 69 -3.84 1.46 -28.00
N MET A 70 -4.61 1.62 -26.93
CA MET A 70 -6.08 1.72 -27.02
C MET A 70 -6.57 3.12 -27.44
N GLY A 71 -5.69 4.13 -27.43
CA GLY A 71 -6.07 5.52 -27.67
C GLY A 71 -6.92 6.14 -26.55
N VAL A 72 -6.76 5.67 -25.30
CA VAL A 72 -7.59 6.10 -24.16
C VAL A 72 -6.71 6.50 -22.97
N THR A 73 -6.95 7.67 -22.37
CA THR A 73 -6.15 8.17 -21.23
C THR A 73 -6.51 7.47 -19.91
N ASN A 74 -7.79 7.21 -19.66
CA ASN A 74 -8.33 6.56 -18.46
C ASN A 74 -9.35 5.48 -18.84
N PRO A 75 -8.90 4.33 -19.37
CA PRO A 75 -9.82 3.30 -19.84
C PRO A 75 -10.55 2.66 -18.67
N THR A 76 -11.87 2.51 -18.83
CA THR A 76 -12.66 1.65 -17.97
C THR A 76 -12.40 0.18 -18.33
N LEU A 77 -12.71 -0.74 -17.43
CA LEU A 77 -12.67 -2.17 -17.73
C LEU A 77 -13.48 -2.52 -18.99
N TRP A 78 -14.62 -1.84 -19.17
CA TRP A 78 -15.45 -2.02 -20.36
C TRP A 78 -14.74 -1.54 -21.64
N ALA A 79 -14.07 -0.38 -21.61
CA ALA A 79 -13.29 0.12 -22.75
C ALA A 79 -12.14 -0.84 -23.11
N PHE A 80 -11.48 -1.41 -22.10
CA PHE A 80 -10.45 -2.43 -22.29
C PHE A 80 -10.99 -3.68 -22.97
N ILE A 81 -12.09 -4.26 -22.47
CA ILE A 81 -12.73 -5.45 -23.05
C ILE A 81 -13.18 -5.17 -24.50
N SER A 82 -13.80 -4.01 -24.73
CA SER A 82 -14.23 -3.58 -26.07
C SER A 82 -13.06 -3.43 -27.05
N CYS A 83 -11.88 -3.00 -26.58
CA CYS A 83 -10.69 -2.92 -27.42
C CYS A 83 -10.15 -4.29 -27.77
N LEU A 84 -10.10 -5.23 -26.82
CA LEU A 84 -9.67 -6.61 -27.08
C LEU A 84 -10.57 -7.33 -28.08
N ARG A 85 -11.87 -7.06 -28.06
CA ARG A 85 -12.84 -7.65 -29.01
C ARG A 85 -12.66 -7.21 -30.47
N LYS A 86 -11.88 -6.14 -30.72
CA LYS A 86 -11.62 -5.60 -32.06
C LYS A 86 -10.36 -6.19 -32.71
N ILE A 87 -9.59 -6.96 -31.94
CA ILE A 87 -8.45 -7.78 -32.41
C ILE A 87 -9.00 -9.10 -32.94
#